data_AF-A0A354R737-F1
#
_entry.id   AF-A0A354R737-F1
#
_cell.length_a   1.000
_cell.length_b   1.000
_cell.length_c   1.000
_cell.angle_alpha   90.00
_cell.angle_beta   90.00
_cell.angle_gamma   90.00
#
_symmetry.space_group_name_H-M   'P 1'
#
loop_
_entity.id
_entity.type
_entity.pdbx_description
1 polymer ?
#
loop_
_entity_poly.entity_id
_entity_poly.type
_entity_poly.pdbx_seq_one_letter_code
_entity_poly.pdbx_strand_id
1 'polypeptide(L)'
;MTPPPSIPYINEAIANRDFRYYIFDWDDNILHMPTTVFMERLGENGVWEPIEISTATFAQVRTDTAHYRPPQEGGWDAAFRNFKDEPRHSHFIEDTVAALERIEHGEKPGPSYNALKETLREGRLFAIVTARGHAPETIEKAVRVFIKYALSEAERAEMMSNLRGYRRFFDKVEYFGTDAQELDYYLRLCRYAAVANPDFWARMAHDPIYKEKLANASRAARTELAKEFAIRDFVEHIFHTLQRTDCLCRSIAIGFSDDDKANVARVSNFIRSELSKRFDGFKFVVYDTSDQTLDKGRKVCVLGQLNLPGF
;
A
#
# COMPACT_ATOMS: atom_id res chain seq x y z
N MET A 1 -3.71 -7.03 44.32
CA MET A 1 -3.91 -7.75 43.04
C MET A 1 -4.73 -6.85 42.15
N THR A 2 -4.15 -6.33 41.08
CA THR A 2 -4.88 -5.64 40.02
C THR A 2 -5.91 -6.62 39.43
N PRO A 3 -7.17 -6.21 39.22
CA PRO A 3 -8.12 -7.06 38.51
C PRO A 3 -7.53 -7.42 37.13
N PRO A 4 -7.86 -8.61 36.58
CA PRO A 4 -7.50 -8.90 35.20
C PRO A 4 -7.97 -7.74 34.31
N PRO A 5 -7.19 -7.29 33.33
CA PRO A 5 -7.60 -6.21 32.44
C PRO A 5 -8.96 -6.60 31.87
N SER A 6 -9.98 -5.76 32.14
CA SER A 6 -11.32 -5.95 31.60
C SER A 6 -11.18 -6.12 30.10
N ILE A 7 -11.79 -7.16 29.55
CA ILE A 7 -11.84 -7.43 28.12
C ILE A 7 -12.06 -6.09 27.39
N PRO A 8 -11.14 -5.65 26.52
CA PRO A 8 -11.30 -4.36 25.86
C PRO A 8 -12.57 -4.39 25.01
N TYR A 9 -13.34 -3.31 25.13
CA TYR A 9 -14.61 -3.06 24.47
C TYR A 9 -14.68 -3.68 23.06
N ILE A 10 -15.67 -4.53 22.80
CA ILE A 10 -15.90 -5.14 21.48
C ILE A 10 -16.95 -4.33 20.74
N ASN A 11 -16.60 -3.82 19.56
CA ASN A 11 -17.56 -3.10 18.75
C ASN A 11 -18.38 -4.08 17.89
N GLU A 12 -19.56 -4.47 18.38
CA GLU A 12 -20.45 -5.37 17.63
C GLU A 12 -21.17 -4.69 16.46
N ALA A 13 -21.21 -3.34 16.42
CA ALA A 13 -21.83 -2.59 15.32
C ALA A 13 -21.11 -2.82 13.98
N ILE A 14 -19.90 -3.37 14.01
CA ILE A 14 -19.15 -3.84 12.84
C ILE A 14 -19.95 -4.78 11.96
N ALA A 15 -20.84 -5.60 12.53
CA ALA A 15 -21.70 -6.52 11.77
C ALA A 15 -22.61 -5.79 10.75
N ASN A 16 -22.89 -4.50 10.96
CA ASN A 16 -23.73 -3.67 10.10
C ASN A 16 -22.93 -2.72 9.19
N ARG A 17 -21.60 -2.77 9.24
CA ARG A 17 -20.74 -1.87 8.45
C ARG A 17 -20.70 -2.31 6.98
N ASP A 18 -20.46 -1.34 6.11
CA ASP A 18 -20.19 -1.57 4.71
C ASP A 18 -18.80 -2.17 4.46
N PHE A 19 -18.63 -2.87 3.33
CA PHE A 19 -17.39 -3.56 2.99
C PHE A 19 -16.55 -2.73 2.04
N ARG A 20 -15.78 -1.81 2.63
CA ARG A 20 -14.75 -1.02 1.94
C ARG A 20 -13.37 -1.58 2.24
N TYR A 21 -12.56 -1.67 1.20
CA TYR A 21 -11.15 -2.08 1.25
C TYR A 21 -10.32 -1.12 0.42
N TYR A 22 -9.03 -1.00 0.73
CA TYR A 22 -8.19 0.03 0.12
C TYR A 22 -6.84 -0.52 -0.30
N ILE A 23 -6.32 0.03 -1.38
CA ILE A 23 -4.97 -0.19 -1.88
C ILE A 23 -4.30 1.17 -1.93
N PHE A 24 -3.15 1.29 -1.27
CA PHE A 24 -2.39 2.53 -1.20
C PHE A 24 -0.99 2.35 -1.79
N ASP A 25 -0.52 3.32 -2.57
CA ASP A 25 0.91 3.58 -2.70
C ASP A 25 1.44 4.22 -1.41
N TRP A 26 2.70 3.97 -1.06
CA TRP A 26 3.33 4.46 0.17
C TRP A 26 4.03 5.80 -0.02
N ASP A 27 4.91 5.86 -1.01
CA ASP A 27 5.83 6.98 -1.25
C ASP A 27 5.07 8.13 -1.88
N ASP A 28 5.19 9.34 -1.31
CA ASP A 28 4.53 10.58 -1.74
C ASP A 28 2.98 10.56 -1.74
N ASN A 29 2.37 9.38 -1.58
CA ASN A 29 0.94 9.19 -1.39
C ASN A 29 0.53 9.09 0.09
N ILE A 30 1.22 8.28 0.92
CA ILE A 30 0.97 8.23 2.38
C ILE A 30 1.97 9.13 3.11
N LEU A 31 3.27 8.99 2.83
CA LEU A 31 4.35 9.73 3.48
C LEU A 31 5.30 10.32 2.44
N HIS A 32 5.75 11.55 2.67
CA HIS A 32 6.88 12.14 1.97
C HIS A 32 8.17 11.57 2.56
N MET A 33 8.70 10.53 1.92
CA MET A 33 9.81 9.76 2.45
C MET A 33 11.13 10.51 2.21
N PRO A 34 11.99 10.70 3.24
CA PRO A 34 13.30 11.32 3.07
C PRO A 34 14.35 10.44 2.37
N THR A 35 13.96 9.24 1.93
CA THR A 35 14.83 8.28 1.26
C THR A 35 15.50 8.87 0.03
N THR A 36 16.84 8.81 -0.01
CA THR A 36 17.65 9.33 -1.12
C THR A 36 18.01 8.24 -2.14
N VAL A 37 18.11 8.64 -3.40
CA VAL A 37 18.69 7.89 -4.52
C VAL A 37 20.13 8.36 -4.71
N PHE A 38 21.07 7.43 -4.79
CA PHE A 38 22.48 7.73 -5.08
C PHE A 38 22.67 7.82 -6.59
N MET A 39 23.23 8.93 -7.05
CA MET A 39 23.53 9.18 -8.47
C MET A 39 24.93 9.75 -8.60
N GLU A 40 25.42 9.82 -9.83
CA GLU A 40 26.57 10.63 -10.20
C GLU A 40 26.11 11.74 -11.13
N ARG A 41 26.63 12.95 -10.93
CA ARG A 41 26.39 14.12 -11.78
C ARG A 41 27.65 14.53 -12.50
N LEU A 42 27.54 14.87 -13.78
CA LEU A 42 28.64 15.42 -14.54
C LEU A 42 28.90 16.87 -14.12
N GLY A 43 30.06 17.13 -13.51
CA GLY A 43 30.53 18.45 -13.15
C GLY A 43 31.02 19.26 -14.35
N GLU A 44 31.17 20.57 -14.16
CA GLU A 44 31.66 21.50 -15.21
C GLU A 44 33.08 21.18 -15.68
N ASN A 45 33.86 20.49 -14.85
CA ASN A 45 35.20 19.98 -15.15
C ASN A 45 35.18 18.69 -16.00
N GLY A 46 34.01 18.17 -16.36
CA GLY A 46 33.84 16.91 -17.09
C GLY A 46 34.02 15.65 -16.23
N VAL A 47 34.09 15.79 -14.91
CA VAL A 47 34.24 14.68 -13.95
C VAL A 47 32.88 14.33 -13.34
N TRP A 48 32.63 13.04 -13.17
CA TRP A 48 31.43 12.53 -12.51
C TRP A 48 31.62 12.55 -11.00
N GLU A 49 30.70 13.20 -10.28
CA GLU A 49 30.74 13.34 -8.83
C GLU A 49 29.51 12.70 -8.17
N PRO A 50 29.67 11.99 -7.04
CA PRO A 50 28.56 11.35 -6.36
C PRO A 50 27.64 12.41 -5.73
N ILE A 51 26.33 12.20 -5.88
CA ILE A 51 25.28 13.02 -5.27
C ILE A 51 24.18 12.14 -4.69
N GLU A 52 23.51 12.64 -3.67
CA GLU A 52 22.26 12.07 -3.16
C GLU A 52 21.11 12.99 -3.53
N ILE A 53 20.05 12.43 -4.11
CA ILE A 53 18.88 13.19 -4.54
C ILE A 53 17.60 12.54 -4.01
N SER A 54 16.56 13.35 -3.78
CA SER A 54 15.23 12.82 -3.42
C SER A 54 14.60 12.06 -4.59
N THR A 55 13.56 11.27 -4.31
CA THR A 55 12.72 10.61 -5.32
C THR A 55 12.11 11.61 -6.30
N ALA A 56 11.64 12.76 -5.81
CA ALA A 56 11.08 13.84 -6.62
C ALA A 56 12.13 14.43 -7.60
N THR A 57 13.35 14.69 -7.11
CA THR A 57 14.45 15.16 -7.98
C THR A 57 14.84 14.08 -8.98
N PHE A 58 14.93 12.81 -8.55
CA PHE A 58 15.20 11.69 -9.44
C PHE A 58 14.16 11.58 -10.57
N ALA A 59 12.87 11.74 -10.26
CA ALA A 59 11.81 11.69 -11.28
C ALA A 59 12.00 12.74 -12.40
N GLN A 60 12.58 13.90 -12.07
CA GLN A 60 12.89 14.98 -13.03
C GLN A 60 14.15 14.69 -13.85
N VAL A 61 15.19 14.12 -13.24
CA VAL A 61 16.51 13.95 -13.89
C VAL A 61 16.75 12.56 -14.49
N ARG A 62 15.90 11.56 -14.20
CA ARG A 62 16.11 10.15 -14.61
C ARG A 62 16.26 9.91 -16.12
N THR A 63 15.78 10.84 -16.96
CA THR A 63 15.93 10.79 -18.42
C THR A 63 17.13 11.58 -18.93
N ASP A 64 17.72 12.43 -18.10
CA ASP A 64 18.90 13.24 -18.43
C ASP A 64 20.19 12.42 -18.25
N THR A 65 20.36 11.44 -19.13
CA THR A 65 21.53 10.56 -19.16
C THR A 65 22.83 11.26 -19.58
N ALA A 66 22.74 12.52 -20.05
CA ALA A 66 23.91 13.33 -20.39
C ALA A 66 24.56 13.93 -19.14
N HIS A 67 23.78 14.27 -18.12
CA HIS A 67 24.29 14.91 -16.90
C HIS A 67 24.15 14.06 -15.63
N TYR A 68 23.34 12.99 -15.68
CA TYR A 68 23.11 12.11 -14.54
C TYR A 68 23.25 10.65 -14.94
N ARG A 69 23.89 9.85 -14.07
CA ARG A 69 24.00 8.40 -14.25
C ARG A 69 23.97 7.69 -12.89
N PRO A 70 23.59 6.40 -12.83
CA PRO A 70 23.79 5.63 -11.60
C PRO A 70 25.28 5.50 -11.28
N PRO A 71 25.65 5.19 -10.02
CA PRO A 71 27.03 4.94 -9.63
C PRO A 71 27.73 3.96 -10.59
N GLN A 72 28.99 4.26 -10.96
CA GLN A 72 29.74 3.40 -11.88
C GLN A 72 29.90 1.99 -11.32
N GLU A 73 30.17 1.88 -10.01
CA GLU A 73 30.21 0.63 -9.29
C GLU A 73 28.79 0.25 -8.81
N GLY A 74 28.33 -0.94 -9.15
CA GLY A 74 27.01 -1.46 -8.73
C GLY A 74 25.80 -0.89 -9.47
N GLY A 75 25.96 0.17 -10.28
CA GLY A 75 24.91 0.66 -11.17
C GLY A 75 23.60 1.01 -10.45
N TRP A 76 22.47 0.64 -11.04
CA TRP A 76 21.15 0.92 -10.47
C TRP A 76 20.89 0.23 -9.12
N ASP A 77 21.54 -0.90 -8.85
CA ASP A 77 21.41 -1.55 -7.54
C ASP A 77 22.09 -0.73 -6.44
N ALA A 78 23.25 -0.11 -6.74
CA ALA A 78 23.88 0.85 -5.84
C ALA A 78 23.08 2.15 -5.71
N ALA A 79 22.49 2.63 -6.82
CA ALA A 79 21.66 3.84 -6.83
C ALA A 79 20.46 3.74 -5.88
N PHE A 80 19.81 2.58 -5.86
CA PHE A 80 18.59 2.32 -5.09
C PHE A 80 18.82 1.49 -3.83
N ARG A 81 20.04 1.46 -3.28
CA ARG A 81 20.36 0.65 -2.08
C ARG A 81 19.43 0.94 -0.88
N ASN A 82 19.09 2.22 -0.67
CA ASN A 82 18.16 2.64 0.41
C ASN A 82 16.69 2.22 0.18
N PHE A 83 16.37 1.64 -0.98
CA PHE A 83 15.02 1.20 -1.33
C PHE A 83 14.84 -0.31 -1.16
N LYS A 84 15.82 -1.01 -0.57
CA LYS A 84 15.82 -2.45 -0.33
C LYS A 84 16.21 -2.74 1.12
N ASP A 85 15.90 -3.94 1.59
CA ASP A 85 16.33 -4.35 2.93
C ASP A 85 17.83 -4.51 3.02
N GLU A 86 18.39 -4.04 4.13
CA GLU A 86 19.75 -4.37 4.54
C GLU A 86 19.74 -5.24 5.81
N PRO A 87 20.62 -6.24 5.94
CA PRO A 87 20.56 -7.23 7.02
C PRO A 87 20.68 -6.67 8.44
N ARG A 88 21.28 -5.48 8.62
CA ARG A 88 21.61 -4.91 9.93
C ARG A 88 20.86 -3.62 10.25
N HIS A 89 20.18 -3.06 9.25
CA HIS A 89 19.66 -1.70 9.32
C HIS A 89 18.48 -1.56 8.36
N SER A 90 17.41 -0.91 8.78
CA SER A 90 16.26 -0.68 7.89
C SER A 90 16.06 0.81 7.71
N HIS A 91 16.73 1.37 6.70
CA HIS A 91 16.58 2.76 6.28
C HIS A 91 15.11 3.14 6.09
N PHE A 92 14.30 2.22 5.58
CA PHE A 92 12.87 2.44 5.42
C PHE A 92 12.11 2.69 6.73
N ILE A 93 12.46 1.98 7.80
CA ILE A 93 11.83 2.17 9.11
C ILE A 93 12.25 3.51 9.71
N GLU A 94 13.54 3.86 9.60
CA GLU A 94 14.05 5.14 10.08
C GLU A 94 13.43 6.32 9.32
N ASP A 95 13.40 6.23 7.99
CA ASP A 95 12.78 7.23 7.13
C ASP A 95 11.27 7.35 7.40
N THR A 96 10.61 6.24 7.73
CA THR A 96 9.20 6.24 8.15
C THR A 96 9.01 7.01 9.46
N VAL A 97 9.86 6.77 10.46
CA VAL A 97 9.83 7.52 11.74
C VAL A 97 10.10 9.00 11.48
N ALA A 98 11.15 9.32 10.71
CA ALA A 98 11.52 10.70 10.40
C ALA A 98 10.40 11.45 9.67
N ALA A 99 9.72 10.82 8.69
CA ALA A 99 8.58 11.42 8.01
C ALA A 99 7.40 11.68 8.97
N LEU A 100 7.12 10.75 9.88
CA LEU A 100 6.05 10.89 10.87
C LEU A 100 6.35 11.97 11.91
N GLU A 101 7.61 12.07 12.37
CA GLU A 101 8.06 13.14 13.26
C GLU A 101 7.92 14.51 12.59
N ARG A 102 8.28 14.64 11.31
CA ARG A 102 8.08 15.90 10.57
C ARG A 102 6.60 16.31 10.50
N ILE A 103 5.70 15.35 10.27
CA ILE A 103 4.25 15.58 10.26
C ILE A 103 3.77 16.04 11.65
N GLU A 104 4.26 15.40 12.72
CA GLU A 104 3.98 15.83 14.10
C GLU A 104 4.43 17.28 14.36
N HIS A 105 5.53 17.71 13.73
CA HIS A 105 6.05 19.08 13.80
C HIS A 105 5.46 20.04 12.74
N GLY A 106 4.39 19.64 12.04
CA GLY A 106 3.61 20.52 11.18
C GLY A 106 3.90 20.41 9.68
N GLU A 107 4.72 19.46 9.23
CA GLU A 107 4.84 19.16 7.80
C GLU A 107 3.54 18.58 7.26
N LYS A 108 3.17 18.97 6.02
CA LYS A 108 1.97 18.44 5.38
C LYS A 108 2.21 16.95 5.06
N PRO A 109 1.32 16.04 5.48
CA PRO A 109 1.45 14.64 5.15
C PRO A 109 1.05 14.36 3.69
N GLY A 110 1.31 13.14 3.22
CA GLY A 110 0.84 12.69 1.93
C GLY A 110 -0.70 12.69 1.83
N PRO A 111 -1.26 12.81 0.62
CA PRO A 111 -2.70 12.97 0.39
C PRO A 111 -3.57 11.80 0.93
N SER A 112 -3.00 10.59 1.01
CA SER A 112 -3.68 9.40 1.54
C SER A 112 -3.38 9.10 3.01
N TYR A 113 -2.59 9.92 3.70
CA TYR A 113 -2.24 9.73 5.11
C TYR A 113 -3.48 9.56 6.01
N ASN A 114 -4.43 10.49 5.91
CA ASN A 114 -5.64 10.46 6.71
C ASN A 114 -6.56 9.30 6.31
N ALA A 115 -6.56 8.91 5.03
CA ALA A 115 -7.33 7.77 4.54
C ALA A 115 -6.79 6.44 5.09
N LEU A 116 -5.46 6.26 5.15
CA LEU A 116 -4.85 5.12 5.82
C LEU A 116 -5.14 5.15 7.33
N LYS A 117 -5.01 6.31 7.98
CA LYS A 117 -5.32 6.49 9.40
C LYS A 117 -6.76 6.07 9.71
N GLU A 118 -7.73 6.52 8.93
CA GLU A 118 -9.14 6.11 9.04
C GLU A 118 -9.32 4.60 8.76
N THR A 119 -8.68 4.06 7.72
CA THR A 119 -8.75 2.64 7.35
C THR A 119 -8.28 1.74 8.50
N LEU A 120 -7.17 2.10 9.14
CA LEU A 120 -6.63 1.42 10.32
C LEU A 120 -7.58 1.54 11.50
N ARG A 121 -8.08 2.75 11.79
CA ARG A 121 -9.02 3.00 12.88
C ARG A 121 -10.29 2.17 12.74
N GLU A 122 -10.81 2.03 11.52
CA GLU A 122 -11.98 1.23 11.21
C GLU A 122 -11.71 -0.28 11.14
N GLY A 123 -10.45 -0.71 11.22
CA GLY A 123 -10.02 -2.11 11.16
C GLY A 123 -10.21 -2.77 9.79
N ARG A 124 -10.21 -2.00 8.70
CA ARG A 124 -10.51 -2.50 7.35
C ARG A 124 -9.27 -3.11 6.71
N LEU A 125 -9.43 -4.26 6.05
CA LEU A 125 -8.33 -4.84 5.28
C LEU A 125 -7.87 -3.88 4.17
N PHE A 126 -6.56 -3.82 3.99
CA PHE A 126 -5.94 -2.98 2.98
C PHE A 126 -4.72 -3.67 2.36
N ALA A 127 -4.24 -3.08 1.26
CA ALA A 127 -2.95 -3.40 0.68
C ALA A 127 -2.06 -2.17 0.58
N ILE A 128 -0.75 -2.35 0.78
CA ILE A 128 0.28 -1.42 0.34
C ILE A 128 0.89 -1.95 -0.94
N VAL A 129 0.88 -1.17 -2.01
CA VAL A 129 1.51 -1.48 -3.30
C VAL A 129 2.48 -0.36 -3.62
N THR A 130 3.78 -0.60 -3.46
CA THR A 130 4.84 0.43 -3.57
C THR A 130 5.93 0.00 -4.56
N ALA A 131 6.59 0.98 -5.18
CA ALA A 131 7.77 0.79 -6.02
C ALA A 131 9.02 0.35 -5.24
N ARG A 132 8.97 0.31 -3.90
CA ARG A 132 10.08 -0.17 -3.05
C ARG A 132 10.40 -1.64 -3.27
N GLY A 133 11.60 -2.03 -2.84
CA GLY A 133 12.14 -3.40 -2.91
C GLY A 133 12.22 -4.13 -1.56
N HIS A 134 11.72 -3.53 -0.49
CA HIS A 134 11.66 -4.14 0.85
C HIS A 134 10.77 -5.37 0.89
N ALA A 135 11.08 -6.31 1.77
CA ALA A 135 10.27 -7.48 2.04
C ALA A 135 8.91 -7.08 2.62
N PRO A 136 7.85 -7.88 2.39
CA PRO A 136 6.53 -7.65 2.97
C PRO A 136 6.55 -7.41 4.49
N GLU A 137 7.41 -8.14 5.21
CA GLU A 137 7.57 -8.03 6.67
C GLU A 137 8.15 -6.67 7.09
N THR A 138 9.03 -6.08 6.28
CA THR A 138 9.56 -4.73 6.53
C THR A 138 8.50 -3.67 6.29
N ILE A 139 7.65 -3.84 5.27
CA ILE A 139 6.51 -2.93 5.02
C ILE A 139 5.47 -3.03 6.14
N GLU A 140 5.16 -4.24 6.61
CA GLU A 140 4.29 -4.42 7.76
C GLU A 140 4.84 -3.72 9.01
N LYS A 141 6.15 -3.81 9.27
CA LYS A 141 6.80 -3.09 10.38
C LYS A 141 6.63 -1.56 10.24
N ALA A 142 6.74 -1.01 9.03
CA ALA A 142 6.49 0.40 8.79
C ALA A 142 5.02 0.78 9.09
N VAL A 143 4.05 -0.07 8.74
CA VAL A 143 2.66 0.12 9.15
C VAL A 143 2.49 0.11 10.67
N ARG A 144 3.21 -0.76 11.39
CA ARG A 144 3.17 -0.76 12.87
C ARG A 144 3.73 0.53 13.46
N VAL A 145 4.80 1.07 12.86
CA VAL A 145 5.33 2.39 13.21
C VAL A 145 4.29 3.46 12.91
N PHE A 146 3.64 3.43 11.75
CA PHE A 146 2.55 4.34 11.41
C PHE A 146 1.43 4.29 12.46
N ILE A 147 0.96 3.10 12.86
CA ILE A 147 -0.07 2.95 13.91
C ILE A 147 0.37 3.58 15.23
N LYS A 148 1.64 3.40 15.61
CA LYS A 148 2.18 3.94 16.87
C LYS A 148 2.24 5.47 16.86
N TYR A 149 2.68 6.09 15.77
CA TYR A 149 2.93 7.53 15.71
C TYR A 149 1.72 8.32 15.20
N ALA A 150 0.97 7.80 14.22
CA ALA A 150 -0.10 8.54 13.54
C ALA A 150 -1.45 8.48 14.26
N LEU A 151 -1.78 7.35 14.91
CA LEU A 151 -3.04 7.20 15.66
C LEU A 151 -2.83 7.67 17.09
N SER A 152 -3.78 8.42 17.65
CA SER A 152 -3.79 8.70 19.10
C SER A 152 -4.15 7.46 19.92
N GLU A 153 -4.02 7.54 21.24
CA GLU A 153 -4.41 6.44 22.14
C GLU A 153 -5.87 6.04 21.98
N ALA A 154 -6.79 7.01 21.89
CA ALA A 154 -8.21 6.75 21.68
C ALA A 154 -8.47 6.09 20.31
N GLU A 155 -7.74 6.51 19.27
CA GLU A 155 -7.87 5.94 17.94
C GLU A 155 -7.33 4.49 17.88
N ARG A 156 -6.25 4.20 18.59
CA ARG A 156 -5.76 2.82 18.76
C ARG A 156 -6.74 1.96 19.54
N ALA A 157 -7.34 2.49 20.61
CA ALA A 157 -8.37 1.76 21.36
C ALA A 157 -9.60 1.46 20.48
N GLU A 158 -10.05 2.41 19.67
CA GLU A 158 -11.12 2.21 18.68
C GLU A 158 -10.74 1.14 17.65
N MET A 159 -9.53 1.22 17.08
CA MET A 159 -9.00 0.20 16.17
C MET A 159 -9.10 -1.19 16.81
N MET A 160 -8.56 -1.36 18.00
CA MET A 160 -8.54 -2.66 18.68
C MET A 160 -9.94 -3.18 19.02
N SER A 161 -10.89 -2.28 19.31
CA SER A 161 -12.30 -2.63 19.48
C SER A 161 -12.95 -3.13 18.19
N ASN A 162 -12.67 -2.45 17.07
CA ASN A 162 -13.17 -2.80 15.75
C ASN A 162 -12.60 -4.14 15.26
N LEU A 163 -11.30 -4.39 15.48
CA LEU A 163 -10.65 -5.66 15.13
C LEU A 163 -11.32 -6.85 15.84
N ARG A 164 -11.59 -6.71 17.15
CA ARG A 164 -12.32 -7.72 17.92
C ARG A 164 -13.75 -7.89 17.43
N GLY A 165 -14.41 -6.80 17.04
CA GLY A 165 -15.71 -6.82 16.37
C GLY A 165 -15.72 -7.67 15.10
N TYR A 166 -14.73 -7.49 14.22
CA TYR A 166 -14.59 -8.31 13.01
C TYR A 166 -14.30 -9.78 13.32
N ARG A 167 -13.39 -10.05 14.25
CA ARG A 167 -13.07 -11.42 14.71
C ARG A 167 -14.32 -12.13 15.24
N ARG A 168 -15.14 -11.44 16.03
CA ARG A 168 -16.44 -11.98 16.48
C ARG A 168 -17.39 -12.20 15.32
N PHE A 169 -17.52 -11.22 14.44
CA PHE A 169 -18.49 -11.27 13.35
C PHE A 169 -18.15 -12.34 12.30
N PHE A 170 -16.91 -12.39 11.83
CA PHE A 170 -16.46 -13.27 10.76
C PHE A 170 -15.96 -14.62 11.29
N ASP A 171 -15.09 -14.61 12.30
CA ASP A 171 -14.43 -15.84 12.79
C ASP A 171 -15.20 -16.53 13.92
N LYS A 172 -16.28 -15.90 14.39
CA LYS A 172 -17.18 -16.42 15.45
C LYS A 172 -16.45 -16.71 16.77
N VAL A 173 -15.36 -15.98 17.06
CA VAL A 173 -14.60 -16.17 18.30
C VAL A 173 -15.23 -15.44 19.49
N GLU A 174 -15.26 -16.10 20.63
CA GLU A 174 -15.78 -15.55 21.91
C GLU A 174 -14.68 -15.03 22.83
N TYR A 175 -13.47 -15.57 22.70
CA TYR A 175 -12.28 -15.20 23.47
C TYR A 175 -11.22 -14.57 22.57
N PHE A 176 -10.58 -13.52 23.06
CA PHE A 176 -9.55 -12.75 22.33
C PHE A 176 -8.21 -12.84 23.03
N GLY A 177 -7.15 -12.70 22.23
CA GLY A 177 -5.80 -12.51 22.72
C GLY A 177 -5.54 -11.08 23.21
N THR A 178 -4.27 -10.82 23.49
CA THR A 178 -3.77 -9.47 23.77
C THR A 178 -3.92 -8.56 22.55
N ASP A 179 -3.84 -7.24 22.75
CA ASP A 179 -3.86 -6.30 21.62
C ASP A 179 -2.78 -6.60 20.58
N ALA A 180 -1.59 -7.02 21.02
CA ALA A 180 -0.52 -7.43 20.11
C ALA A 180 -0.92 -8.65 19.26
N GLN A 181 -1.56 -9.66 19.85
CA GLN A 181 -2.00 -10.86 19.13
C GLN A 181 -3.12 -10.54 18.12
N GLU A 182 -4.08 -9.70 18.49
CA GLU A 182 -5.17 -9.29 17.60
C GLU A 182 -4.66 -8.39 16.46
N LEU A 183 -3.69 -7.50 16.75
CA LEU A 183 -3.03 -6.69 15.73
C LEU A 183 -2.21 -7.56 14.76
N ASP A 184 -1.46 -8.54 15.28
CA ASP A 184 -0.69 -9.49 14.47
C ASP A 184 -1.58 -10.31 13.55
N TYR A 185 -2.74 -10.75 14.06
CA TYR A 185 -3.73 -11.45 13.24
C TYR A 185 -4.23 -10.55 12.11
N TYR A 186 -4.65 -9.32 12.44
CA TYR A 186 -5.16 -8.36 11.46
C TYR A 186 -4.14 -7.99 10.37
N LEU A 187 -2.91 -7.64 10.75
CA LEU A 187 -1.88 -7.22 9.80
C LEU A 187 -1.44 -8.36 8.87
N ARG A 188 -1.54 -9.62 9.29
CA ARG A 188 -1.32 -10.81 8.44
C ARG A 188 -2.41 -11.01 7.38
N LEU A 189 -3.62 -10.51 7.63
CA LEU A 189 -4.71 -10.51 6.65
C LEU A 189 -4.51 -9.41 5.60
N CYS A 190 -3.79 -8.34 5.92
CA CYS A 190 -3.47 -7.29 4.95
C CYS A 190 -2.44 -7.78 3.92
N ARG A 191 -2.21 -6.98 2.87
CA ARG A 191 -1.24 -7.32 1.81
C ARG A 191 -0.18 -6.24 1.65
N TYR A 192 1.06 -6.67 1.42
CA TYR A 192 2.20 -5.78 1.23
C TYR A 192 2.95 -6.22 -0.01
N ALA A 193 2.94 -5.37 -1.04
CA ALA A 193 3.50 -5.65 -2.34
C ALA A 193 4.54 -4.59 -2.69
N ALA A 194 5.81 -4.95 -2.56
CA ALA A 194 6.94 -4.18 -3.06
C ALA A 194 7.29 -4.66 -4.47
N VAL A 195 6.96 -3.88 -5.49
CA VAL A 195 7.08 -4.33 -6.88
C VAL A 195 8.52 -4.36 -7.40
N ALA A 196 9.49 -3.83 -6.66
CA ALA A 196 10.91 -4.00 -6.94
C ALA A 196 11.57 -5.15 -6.15
N ASN A 197 10.83 -5.83 -5.27
CA ASN A 197 11.37 -6.94 -4.48
C ASN A 197 11.49 -8.23 -5.33
N PRO A 198 12.64 -8.93 -5.33
CA PRO A 198 12.82 -10.14 -6.13
C PRO A 198 11.83 -11.27 -5.84
N ASP A 199 11.42 -11.47 -4.59
CA ASP A 199 10.47 -12.51 -4.21
C ASP A 199 9.06 -12.21 -4.74
N PHE A 200 8.71 -10.93 -4.86
CA PHE A 200 7.48 -10.51 -5.54
C PHE A 200 7.49 -10.96 -7.01
N TRP A 201 8.60 -10.78 -7.72
CA TRP A 201 8.77 -11.21 -9.11
C TRP A 201 8.74 -12.73 -9.25
N ALA A 202 9.38 -13.46 -8.33
CA ALA A 202 9.34 -14.91 -8.32
C ALA A 202 7.89 -15.42 -8.23
N ARG A 203 7.11 -14.85 -7.29
CA ARG A 203 5.69 -15.18 -7.13
C ARG A 203 4.86 -14.84 -8.37
N MET A 204 5.08 -13.67 -8.97
CA MET A 204 4.41 -13.25 -10.21
C MET A 204 4.75 -14.15 -11.40
N ALA A 205 5.98 -14.64 -11.50
CA ALA A 205 6.43 -15.55 -12.56
C ALA A 205 5.81 -16.96 -12.46
N HIS A 206 5.32 -17.34 -11.28
CA HIS A 206 4.57 -18.58 -11.07
C HIS A 206 3.05 -18.43 -11.26
N ASP A 207 2.55 -17.21 -11.44
CA ASP A 207 1.14 -16.96 -11.68
C ASP A 207 0.74 -17.38 -13.11
N PRO A 208 -0.33 -18.18 -13.31
CA PRO A 208 -0.70 -18.67 -14.63
C PRO A 208 -1.04 -17.57 -15.64
N ILE A 209 -1.56 -16.42 -15.19
CA ILE A 209 -1.93 -15.30 -16.08
C ILE A 209 -0.71 -14.41 -16.31
N TYR A 210 0.00 -14.03 -15.25
CA TYR A 210 1.11 -13.07 -15.37
C TYR A 210 2.39 -13.68 -15.90
N LYS A 211 2.62 -14.99 -15.76
CA LYS A 211 3.74 -15.68 -16.42
C LYS A 211 3.74 -15.45 -17.93
N GLU A 212 2.57 -15.58 -18.57
CA GLU A 212 2.44 -15.35 -20.02
C GLU A 212 2.57 -13.87 -20.37
N LYS A 213 1.91 -12.98 -19.62
CA LYS A 213 2.04 -11.53 -19.82
C LYS A 213 3.50 -11.07 -19.71
N LEU A 214 4.25 -11.59 -18.74
CA LEU A 214 5.67 -11.27 -18.54
C LEU A 214 6.57 -11.76 -19.67
N ALA A 215 6.31 -12.95 -20.21
CA ALA A 215 7.07 -13.51 -21.33
C ALA A 215 6.99 -12.62 -22.57
N ASN A 216 5.86 -11.95 -22.78
CA ASN A 216 5.61 -11.08 -23.93
C ASN A 216 5.82 -9.58 -23.64
N ALA A 217 6.12 -9.19 -22.39
CA ALA A 217 6.23 -7.80 -21.99
C ALA A 217 7.60 -7.19 -22.30
N SER A 218 7.58 -5.96 -22.82
CA SER A 218 8.77 -5.10 -22.87
C SER A 218 9.28 -4.79 -21.45
N ARG A 219 10.55 -4.42 -21.33
CA ARG A 219 11.14 -4.07 -20.01
C ARG A 219 10.38 -2.94 -19.30
N ALA A 220 9.88 -1.96 -20.05
CA ALA A 220 9.08 -0.86 -19.50
C ALA A 220 7.71 -1.34 -18.99
N ALA A 221 7.05 -2.25 -19.71
CA ALA A 221 5.74 -2.77 -19.33
C ALA A 221 5.76 -3.72 -18.12
N ARG A 222 6.94 -4.20 -17.69
CA ARG A 222 7.03 -5.15 -16.57
C ARG A 222 6.64 -4.52 -15.23
N THR A 223 7.18 -3.35 -14.88
CA THR A 223 6.84 -2.66 -13.61
C THR A 223 5.35 -2.36 -13.52
N GLU A 224 4.82 -1.95 -14.65
CA GLU A 224 3.42 -1.74 -14.92
C GLU A 224 2.56 -3.01 -14.66
N LEU A 225 2.98 -4.17 -15.13
CA LEU A 225 2.32 -5.46 -14.87
C LEU A 225 2.43 -5.88 -13.40
N ALA A 226 3.53 -5.54 -12.73
CA ALA A 226 3.72 -5.86 -11.32
C ALA A 226 2.68 -5.18 -10.42
N LYS A 227 2.35 -3.90 -10.66
CA LYS A 227 1.26 -3.22 -9.94
C LYS A 227 -0.10 -3.86 -10.23
N GLU A 228 -0.41 -4.20 -11.49
CA GLU A 228 -1.66 -4.91 -11.83
C GLU A 228 -1.77 -6.26 -11.13
N PHE A 229 -0.67 -7.02 -11.05
CA PHE A 229 -0.64 -8.30 -10.33
C PHE A 229 -0.91 -8.11 -8.84
N ALA A 230 -0.26 -7.14 -8.20
CA ALA A 230 -0.50 -6.82 -6.79
C ALA A 230 -1.96 -6.45 -6.50
N ILE A 231 -2.56 -5.62 -7.36
CA ILE A 231 -3.95 -5.21 -7.23
C ILE A 231 -4.88 -6.42 -7.40
N ARG A 232 -4.66 -7.23 -8.44
CA ARG A 232 -5.48 -8.44 -8.69
C ARG A 232 -5.38 -9.41 -7.51
N ASP A 233 -4.18 -9.66 -7.00
CA ASP A 233 -3.91 -10.55 -5.87
C ASP A 233 -4.66 -10.09 -4.60
N PHE A 234 -4.69 -8.78 -4.32
CA PHE A 234 -5.47 -8.26 -3.20
C PHE A 234 -6.99 -8.41 -3.42
N VAL A 235 -7.49 -8.11 -4.63
CA VAL A 235 -8.92 -8.28 -4.94
C VAL A 235 -9.34 -9.75 -4.83
N GLU A 236 -8.52 -10.68 -5.34
CA GLU A 236 -8.70 -12.13 -5.18
C GLU A 236 -8.69 -12.54 -3.70
N HIS A 237 -7.78 -11.97 -2.91
CA HIS A 237 -7.72 -12.21 -1.48
C HIS A 237 -9.01 -11.76 -0.77
N ILE A 238 -9.53 -10.56 -1.05
CA ILE A 238 -10.79 -10.08 -0.49
C ILE A 238 -11.96 -10.95 -0.92
N PHE A 239 -12.05 -11.28 -2.21
CA PHE A 239 -13.10 -12.15 -2.73
C PHE A 239 -13.13 -13.50 -2.02
N HIS A 240 -11.99 -14.20 -1.90
CA HIS A 240 -11.93 -15.48 -1.22
C HIS A 240 -12.20 -15.38 0.30
N THR A 241 -11.78 -14.28 0.94
CA THR A 241 -12.08 -14.04 2.36
C THR A 241 -13.58 -13.88 2.58
N LEU A 242 -14.26 -13.08 1.76
CA LEU A 242 -15.71 -12.85 1.86
C LEU A 242 -16.54 -14.06 1.42
N GLN A 243 -16.03 -14.86 0.47
CA GLN A 243 -16.68 -16.10 0.06
C GLN A 243 -16.72 -17.11 1.20
N ARG A 244 -15.64 -17.23 1.98
CA ARG A 244 -15.56 -18.13 3.14
C ARG A 244 -16.45 -17.72 4.31
N THR A 245 -16.83 -16.45 4.38
CA THR A 245 -17.64 -15.89 5.45
C THR A 245 -19.09 -15.61 5.05
N ASP A 246 -19.52 -16.11 3.89
CA ASP A 246 -20.87 -15.94 3.33
C ASP A 246 -21.34 -14.48 3.22
N CYS A 247 -20.39 -13.59 2.91
CA CYS A 247 -20.57 -12.14 2.94
C CYS A 247 -20.51 -11.47 1.56
N LEU A 248 -20.42 -12.26 0.49
CA LEU A 248 -20.45 -11.76 -0.90
C LEU A 248 -21.78 -11.15 -1.32
N CYS A 249 -22.86 -11.36 -0.54
CA CYS A 249 -24.18 -10.78 -0.81
C CYS A 249 -24.27 -9.27 -0.50
N ARG A 250 -23.23 -8.68 0.10
CA ARG A 250 -23.19 -7.26 0.45
C ARG A 250 -22.49 -6.43 -0.62
N SER A 251 -22.79 -5.13 -0.65
CA SER A 251 -22.09 -4.17 -1.50
C SER A 251 -20.62 -4.05 -1.08
N ILE A 252 -19.71 -4.41 -1.98
CA ILE A 252 -18.26 -4.41 -1.77
C ILE A 252 -17.66 -3.26 -2.59
N ALA A 253 -16.81 -2.45 -1.95
CA ALA A 253 -16.09 -1.37 -2.60
C ALA A 253 -14.58 -1.50 -2.37
N ILE A 254 -13.79 -1.38 -3.44
CA ILE A 254 -12.33 -1.39 -3.40
C ILE A 254 -11.80 -0.07 -3.93
N GLY A 255 -11.10 0.67 -3.08
CA GLY A 255 -10.42 1.90 -3.41
C GLY A 255 -8.96 1.66 -3.79
N PHE A 256 -8.46 2.38 -4.78
CA PHE A 256 -7.04 2.46 -5.14
C PHE A 256 -6.61 3.93 -5.11
N SER A 257 -5.49 4.23 -4.46
CA SER A 257 -4.96 5.60 -4.33
C SER A 257 -3.47 5.62 -4.66
N ASP A 258 -3.07 6.51 -5.58
CA ASP A 258 -1.71 6.65 -6.10
C ASP A 258 -1.49 8.10 -6.57
N ASP A 259 -0.30 8.64 -6.29
CA ASP A 259 0.10 10.02 -6.58
C ASP A 259 0.70 10.17 -7.99
N ASP A 260 0.89 9.07 -8.73
CA ASP A 260 1.36 9.09 -10.11
C ASP A 260 0.19 8.95 -11.11
N LYS A 261 0.03 9.95 -11.98
CA LYS A 261 -1.04 10.01 -13.00
C LYS A 261 -1.00 8.83 -13.98
N ALA A 262 0.18 8.33 -14.34
CA ALA A 262 0.31 7.19 -15.24
C ALA A 262 -0.16 5.90 -14.56
N ASN A 263 0.17 5.71 -13.27
CA ASN A 263 -0.35 4.59 -12.48
C ASN A 263 -1.88 4.67 -12.36
N VAL A 264 -2.42 5.84 -12.01
CA VAL A 264 -3.88 6.09 -11.93
C VAL A 264 -4.58 5.72 -13.24
N ALA A 265 -4.08 6.20 -14.38
CA ALA A 265 -4.67 5.95 -15.69
C ALA A 265 -4.61 4.46 -16.05
N ARG A 266 -3.47 3.82 -15.80
CA ARG A 266 -3.26 2.39 -16.08
C ARG A 266 -4.17 1.52 -15.22
N VAL A 267 -4.21 1.74 -13.91
CA VAL A 267 -5.07 0.99 -12.99
C VAL A 267 -6.54 1.21 -13.32
N SER A 268 -6.94 2.42 -13.68
CA SER A 268 -8.30 2.70 -14.16
C SER A 268 -8.66 1.86 -15.39
N ASN A 269 -7.73 1.74 -16.35
CA ASN A 269 -7.93 0.91 -17.55
C ASN A 269 -7.98 -0.58 -17.20
N PHE A 270 -7.06 -1.07 -16.37
CA PHE A 270 -7.02 -2.46 -15.90
C PHE A 270 -8.31 -2.87 -15.17
N ILE A 271 -8.84 -2.00 -14.32
CA ILE A 271 -10.12 -2.22 -13.64
C ILE A 271 -11.24 -2.37 -14.68
N ARG A 272 -11.32 -1.48 -15.68
CA ARG A 272 -12.36 -1.53 -16.73
C ARG A 272 -12.24 -2.76 -17.62
N SER A 273 -11.02 -3.13 -17.99
CA SER A 273 -10.78 -4.20 -18.98
C SER A 273 -10.85 -5.59 -18.36
N GLU A 274 -10.45 -5.74 -17.09
CA GLU A 274 -10.27 -7.04 -16.44
C GLU A 274 -11.05 -7.17 -15.12
N LEU A 275 -10.74 -6.36 -14.09
CA LEU A 275 -11.26 -6.62 -12.74
C LEU A 275 -12.78 -6.50 -12.63
N SER A 276 -13.36 -5.46 -13.23
CA SER A 276 -14.81 -5.24 -13.24
C SER A 276 -15.61 -6.36 -13.93
N LYS A 277 -15.00 -7.05 -14.90
CA LYS A 277 -15.62 -8.19 -15.58
C LYS A 277 -15.50 -9.47 -14.78
N ARG A 278 -14.38 -9.62 -14.05
CA ARG A 278 -14.08 -10.83 -13.28
C ARG A 278 -14.75 -10.84 -11.91
N PHE A 279 -14.89 -9.67 -11.28
CA PHE A 279 -15.49 -9.49 -9.96
C PHE A 279 -16.77 -8.68 -10.10
N ASP A 280 -17.78 -9.30 -10.74
CA ASP A 280 -19.10 -8.69 -10.85
C ASP A 280 -19.68 -8.38 -9.46
N GLY A 281 -20.38 -7.25 -9.34
CA GLY A 281 -20.87 -6.73 -8.06
C GLY A 281 -19.86 -5.94 -7.21
N PHE A 282 -18.57 -5.92 -7.57
CA PHE A 282 -17.59 -5.09 -6.87
C PHE A 282 -17.58 -3.67 -7.44
N LYS A 283 -17.66 -2.68 -6.56
CA LYS A 283 -17.46 -1.27 -6.91
C LYS A 283 -15.98 -0.91 -6.80
N PHE A 284 -15.38 -0.47 -7.89
CA PHE A 284 -14.01 0.03 -7.86
C PHE A 284 -13.98 1.56 -7.87
N VAL A 285 -13.07 2.12 -7.09
CA VAL A 285 -12.87 3.57 -7.01
C VAL A 285 -11.39 3.86 -7.10
N VAL A 286 -10.99 4.71 -8.04
CA VAL A 286 -9.62 5.19 -8.18
C VAL A 286 -9.55 6.62 -7.67
N TYR A 287 -8.56 6.92 -6.84
CA TYR A 287 -8.26 8.24 -6.32
C TYR A 287 -6.93 8.69 -6.95
N ASP A 288 -7.00 9.74 -7.75
CA ASP A 288 -5.82 10.41 -8.29
C ASP A 288 -5.34 11.44 -7.28
N THR A 289 -4.24 11.16 -6.60
CA THR A 289 -3.70 12.04 -5.56
C THR A 289 -2.50 12.85 -6.04
N SER A 290 -2.25 12.87 -7.34
CA SER A 290 -1.13 13.61 -7.96
C SER A 290 -1.22 15.13 -7.83
N ASP A 291 -2.44 15.66 -7.66
CA ASP A 291 -2.66 17.07 -7.42
C ASP A 291 -2.67 17.38 -5.93
N GLN A 292 -1.51 17.82 -5.42
CA GLN A 292 -1.30 18.14 -4.01
C GLN A 292 -2.10 19.37 -3.53
N THR A 293 -2.75 20.12 -4.44
CA THR A 293 -3.67 21.20 -4.08
C THR A 293 -5.04 20.67 -3.64
N LEU A 294 -5.35 19.40 -3.93
CA LEU A 294 -6.61 18.76 -3.56
C LEU A 294 -6.43 17.89 -2.31
N ASP A 295 -7.06 18.28 -1.20
CA ASP A 295 -6.94 17.58 0.09
C ASP A 295 -7.35 16.09 0.08
N LYS A 296 -8.14 15.66 -0.92
CA LYS A 296 -8.62 14.27 -1.06
C LYS A 296 -8.31 13.65 -2.42
N GLY A 297 -7.47 14.32 -3.22
CA GLY A 297 -7.26 13.98 -4.63
C GLY A 297 -8.54 14.09 -5.48
N ARG A 298 -8.41 13.73 -6.75
CA ARG A 298 -9.54 13.64 -7.69
C ARG A 298 -10.08 12.21 -7.71
N LYS A 299 -11.34 12.04 -7.30
CA LYS A 299 -12.03 10.75 -7.34
C LYS A 299 -12.47 10.40 -8.76
N VAL A 300 -12.01 9.27 -9.26
CA VAL A 300 -12.48 8.63 -10.50
C VAL A 300 -13.20 7.33 -10.14
N CYS A 301 -14.53 7.34 -10.18
CA CYS A 301 -15.30 6.12 -9.96
C CYS A 301 -15.26 5.25 -11.21
N VAL A 302 -14.85 3.99 -11.07
CA VAL A 302 -14.86 3.00 -12.14
C VAL A 302 -15.81 1.89 -11.73
N LEU A 303 -17.07 2.03 -12.11
CA LEU A 303 -18.10 1.04 -11.76
C LEU A 303 -17.83 -0.28 -12.50
N GLY A 304 -17.84 -1.41 -11.77
CA GLY A 304 -18.25 -2.67 -12.36
C GLY A 304 -19.73 -2.59 -12.72
N GLN A 305 -20.13 -3.19 -13.83
CA GLN A 305 -21.54 -3.24 -14.20
C GLN A 305 -22.32 -3.88 -13.05
N LEU A 306 -23.19 -3.14 -12.38
CA LEU A 306 -24.18 -3.73 -11.48
C LEU A 306 -25.20 -4.44 -12.37
N ASN A 307 -24.98 -5.71 -12.70
CA ASN A 307 -26.09 -6.58 -13.05
C ASN A 307 -26.81 -6.92 -11.75
N LEU A 308 -27.66 -6.01 -11.29
CA LEU A 308 -28.70 -6.37 -10.34
C LEU A 308 -29.63 -7.35 -11.09
N PRO A 309 -29.82 -8.59 -10.64
CA PRO A 309 -30.97 -9.36 -11.09
C PRO A 309 -32.20 -8.53 -10.75
N GLY A 310 -33.04 -8.30 -11.76
CA GLY A 310 -34.34 -7.70 -11.54
C GLY A 310 -35.14 -8.48 -10.51
N PHE A 311 -36.06 -7.78 -9.86
CA PHE A 311 -37.20 -8.35 -9.16
C PHE A 311 -37.83 -9.52 -9.92
#